data_AF-A0A7J9ISF0-F1
#
_entry.id   AF-A0A7J9ISF0-F1
#
_cell.length_a   1.000
_cell.length_b   1.000
_cell.length_c   1.000
_cell.angle_alpha   90.00
_cell.angle_beta   90.00
_cell.angle_gamma   90.00
#
_symmetry.space_group_name_H-M   'P 1'
#
loop_
_entity.id
_entity.type
_entity.pdbx_description
1 polymer ?
#
loop_
_entity_poly.entity_id
_entity_poly.type
_entity_poly.pdbx_seq_one_letter_code
_entity_poly.pdbx_strand_id
1 'polypeptide(L)' 'MMRVMIVKRYLNESNTKSEKSQLDLYLEGPELELNSQVDILDYWSKSSNRYQYLSLLAHDLLAILISIVAFE' A
#
# COMPACT_ATOMS: atom_id res chain seq x y z
N MET A 1 22.61 7.69 -11.99
CA MET A 1 22.62 8.69 -10.88
C MET A 1 21.56 9.79 -11.03
N MET A 2 21.35 10.39 -12.21
CA MET A 2 20.40 11.51 -12.41
C MET A 2 18.91 11.14 -12.19
N ARG A 3 18.49 9.91 -12.58
CA ARG A 3 17.10 9.43 -12.40
C ARG A 3 16.67 9.33 -10.92
N VAL A 4 17.59 8.98 -10.04
CA VAL A 4 17.32 8.84 -8.59
C VAL A 4 17.11 10.22 -7.95
N MET A 5 17.78 11.26 -8.46
CA MET A 5 17.64 12.63 -7.92
C MET A 5 16.28 13.25 -8.27
N ILE A 6 15.73 12.93 -9.45
CA ILE A 6 14.41 13.44 -9.88
C ILE A 6 13.32 12.86 -8.99
N VAL A 7 13.36 11.54 -8.73
CA VAL A 7 12.40 10.87 -7.83
C VAL A 7 12.51 11.44 -6.41
N LYS A 8 13.73 11.63 -5.89
CA LYS A 8 13.95 12.23 -4.57
C LYS A 8 13.42 13.67 -4.46
N ARG A 9 13.53 14.48 -5.52
CA ARG A 9 13.01 15.86 -5.54
C ARG A 9 11.48 15.89 -5.51
N TYR A 10 10.83 15.01 -6.28
CA TYR A 10 9.37 14.88 -6.30
C TYR A 10 8.80 14.46 -4.92
N LEU A 11 9.45 13.49 -4.27
CA LEU A 11 9.10 13.05 -2.91
C LEU A 11 9.35 14.14 -1.85
N ASN A 12 10.34 15.01 -2.06
CA ASN A 12 10.64 16.08 -1.11
C ASN A 12 9.67 17.26 -1.22
N GLU A 13 9.14 17.53 -2.42
CA GLU A 13 8.15 18.59 -2.66
C GLU A 13 6.76 18.22 -2.11
N SER A 14 6.33 16.95 -2.22
CA SER A 14 5.09 16.46 -1.62
C SER A 14 5.11 16.44 -0.08
N ASN A 15 6.29 16.41 0.54
CA ASN A 15 6.47 16.40 1.99
C ASN A 15 6.30 17.80 2.63
N THR A 16 6.07 18.85 1.83
CA THR A 16 5.83 20.19 2.34
C THR A 16 4.33 20.48 2.53
N LYS A 17 3.82 20.17 3.73
CA LYS A 17 2.59 20.70 4.35
C LYS A 17 1.22 20.16 3.88
N SER A 18 1.07 18.84 3.77
CA SER A 18 -0.24 18.17 3.90
C SER A 18 -0.15 17.15 5.02
N GLU A 19 -1.21 16.97 5.81
CA GLU A 19 -1.35 15.76 6.62
C GLU A 19 -1.22 14.55 5.70
N LYS A 20 -0.32 13.62 6.03
CA LYS A 20 -0.04 12.46 5.19
C LYS A 20 -1.27 11.56 5.14
N SER A 21 -1.69 11.17 3.94
CA SER A 21 -2.78 10.21 3.75
C SER A 21 -2.38 8.81 4.26
N GLN A 22 -3.36 7.96 4.53
CA GLN A 22 -3.10 6.54 4.85
C GLN A 22 -2.30 5.83 3.73
N LEU A 23 -2.52 6.24 2.47
CA LEU A 23 -1.75 5.75 1.34
C LEU A 23 -0.29 6.20 1.41
N ASP A 24 -0.04 7.47 1.75
CA ASP A 24 1.31 8.01 1.91
C ASP A 24 2.05 7.27 3.03
N LEU A 25 1.38 7.03 4.16
CA LEU A 25 1.92 6.29 5.30
C LEU A 25 2.18 4.81 4.99
N TYR A 26 1.41 4.20 4.07
CA TYR A 26 1.65 2.83 3.61
C TYR A 26 2.88 2.76 2.71
N LEU A 27 3.02 3.71 1.77
CA LEU A 27 4.15 3.79 0.84
C LEU A 27 5.48 4.14 1.52
N GLU A 28 5.43 4.86 2.64
CA GLU A 28 6.59 5.15 3.48
C GLU A 28 6.93 4.03 4.49
N GLY A 29 6.04 3.04 4.62
CA GLY A 29 6.20 1.92 5.54
C GLY A 29 7.38 1.01 5.19
N PRO A 30 7.75 0.09 6.10
CA PRO A 30 8.78 -0.91 5.84
C PRO A 30 8.39 -1.77 4.63
N GLU A 31 9.34 -1.95 3.71
CA GLU A 31 9.16 -2.81 2.55
C GLU A 31 9.02 -4.26 3.01
N LEU A 32 7.96 -4.94 2.57
CA LEU A 32 7.81 -6.37 2.79
C LEU A 32 8.94 -7.10 2.06
N GLU A 33 9.52 -8.11 2.70
CA GLU A 33 10.56 -8.91 2.05
C GLU A 33 9.98 -9.59 0.80
N LEU A 34 10.59 -9.31 -0.36
CA LEU A 34 10.13 -9.76 -1.69
C LEU A 34 9.90 -11.28 -1.83
N ASN A 35 10.54 -12.09 -0.99
CA ASN A 35 10.43 -13.55 -0.99
C ASN A 35 9.67 -14.11 0.22
N SER A 36 9.09 -13.24 1.05
CA SER A 36 8.27 -13.68 2.16
C SER A 36 6.92 -14.19 1.64
N GLN A 37 6.49 -15.35 2.11
CA GLN A 37 5.14 -15.82 1.87
C GLN A 37 4.20 -14.95 2.71
N VAL A 38 3.52 -14.01 2.05
CA VAL A 38 2.55 -13.12 2.69
C VAL A 38 1.15 -13.63 2.39
N ASP A 39 0.40 -13.97 3.44
CA ASP A 39 -1.04 -14.05 3.34
C ASP A 39 -1.59 -12.62 3.22
N ILE A 40 -1.97 -12.27 1.98
CA ILE A 40 -2.42 -10.91 1.64
C ILE A 40 -3.71 -10.53 2.38
N LEU A 41 -4.60 -11.49 2.67
CA LEU A 41 -5.85 -11.23 3.38
C LEU A 41 -5.57 -10.98 4.86
N ASP A 42 -4.72 -11.80 5.47
CA ASP A 42 -4.27 -11.61 6.85
C ASP A 42 -3.48 -10.31 7.03
N TYR A 43 -2.64 -9.95 6.05
CA TYR A 43 -1.91 -8.67 6.04
C TYR A 43 -2.86 -7.47 6.08
N TRP A 44 -3.86 -7.43 5.20
CA TRP A 44 -4.81 -6.31 5.15
C TRP A 44 -5.74 -6.28 6.36
N SER A 45 -6.09 -7.44 6.92
CA SER A 45 -6.83 -7.55 8.18
C SER A 45 -6.07 -6.91 9.34
N LYS A 46 -4.79 -7.26 9.51
CA LYS A 46 -3.90 -6.70 10.55
C LYS A 46 -3.60 -5.21 10.33
N SER A 47 -3.60 -4.78 9.08
CA SER A 47 -3.32 -3.39 8.70
C SER A 47 -4.51 -2.44 8.89
N SER A 48 -5.72 -2.96 9.14
CA SER A 48 -6.94 -2.16 9.36
C SER A 48 -6.79 -1.12 10.50
N ASN A 49 -6.08 -1.45 11.57
CA ASN A 49 -5.84 -0.52 12.67
C ASN A 49 -4.95 0.67 12.27
N ARG A 50 -4.01 0.47 11.34
CA ARG A 50 -3.11 1.54 10.85
C ARG A 50 -3.69 2.29 9.65
N TYR A 51 -4.39 1.58 8.78
CA TYR A 51 -4.86 2.08 7.50
C TYR A 51 -6.32 1.69 7.27
N GLN A 52 -7.22 2.15 8.14
CA GLN A 52 -8.64 1.79 8.16
C GLN A 52 -9.32 1.84 6.79
N TYR A 53 -9.24 2.96 6.06
CA TYR A 53 -9.90 3.09 4.77
C TYR A 53 -9.16 2.33 3.66
N LEU A 54 -7.82 2.31 3.72
CA LEU A 54 -7.01 1.59 2.74
C LEU A 54 -7.22 0.07 2.81
N SER A 55 -7.34 -0.48 4.03
CA SER A 55 -7.62 -1.90 4.27
C SER A 55 -8.99 -2.30 3.73
N LEU A 56 -10.02 -1.47 3.92
CA LEU A 56 -11.35 -1.71 3.34
C LEU A 56 -11.30 -1.74 1.81
N LEU A 57 -10.66 -0.75 1.18
CA LEU A 57 -10.50 -0.72 -0.27
C LEU A 57 -9.73 -1.93 -0.81
N ALA A 58 -8.70 -2.37 -0.09
CA ALA A 58 -7.94 -3.56 -0.46
C ALA A 58 -8.80 -4.82 -0.38
N HIS A 59 -9.61 -4.97 0.67
CA HIS A 59 -10.54 -6.09 0.80
C HIS A 59 -11.60 -6.11 -0.32
N ASP A 60 -12.20 -4.97 -0.64
CA ASP A 60 -13.18 -4.86 -1.73
C ASP A 60 -12.58 -5.28 -3.08
N LEU A 61 -11.35 -4.83 -3.37
CA LEU A 61 -10.64 -5.22 -4.59
C LEU A 61 -10.28 -6.71 -4.62
N LEU A 62 -9.77 -7.24 -3.51
CA LEU A 62 -9.41 -8.66 -3.39
C LEU A 62 -10.64 -9.57 -3.49
N ALA A 63 -11.78 -9.17 -2.94
CA ALA A 63 -13.03 -9.92 -3.06
C ALA A 63 -13.47 -10.08 -4.52
N ILE A 64 -13.33 -9.01 -5.33
CA ILE A 64 -13.60 -9.06 -6.76
C ILE A 64 -12.65 -10.05 -7.45
N LEU A 65 -11.35 -9.98 -7.17
CA LEU A 65 -10.35 -10.86 -7.78
C LEU A 65 -10.59 -12.34 -7.43
N ILE A 66 -10.91 -12.63 -6.18
CA ILE A 66 -11.24 -14.00 -5.73
C ILE A 66 -12.50 -14.50 -6.43
N SER A 67 -13.53 -13.66 -6.55
CA SER A 67 -14.78 -14.05 -7.23
C SER A 67 -14.58 -14.30 -8.72
N ILE A 68 -13.63 -13.61 -9.39
CA ILE A 68 -13.29 -13.86 -10.78
C ILE A 68 -12.59 -15.21 -10.93
N VAL A 69 -11.58 -15.48 -10.07
CA VAL A 69 -10.86 -16.75 -10.09
C VAL A 69 -11.78 -17.93 -9.75
N ALA A 70 -12.73 -17.73 -8.85
CA ALA A 70 -13.72 -18.75 -8.49
C ALA A 70 -14.78 -19.03 -9.58
N PHE A 71 -14.79 -18.22 -10.66
CA PHE A 71 -15.71 -18.38 -11.80
C PHE A 71 -15.09 -19.15 -12.98
N GLU A 72 -13.82 -19.57 -12.85
CA GLU A 72 -13.09 -20.47 -13.76
C GLU A 72 -13.31 -21.94 -13.38
#